data_AF-A0A424Z451-F1
#
_entry.id   AF-A0A424Z451-F1
#
_cell.length_a   1.000
_cell.length_b   1.000
_cell.length_c   1.000
_cell.angle_alpha   90.00
_cell.angle_beta   90.00
_cell.angle_gamma   90.00
#
_symmetry.space_group_name_H-M   'P 1'
#
loop_
_entity.id
_entity.type
_entity.pdbx_description
1 polymer ?
#
loop_
_entity_poly.entity_id
_entity_poly.type
_entity_poly.pdbx_seq_one_letter_code
_entity_poly.pdbx_strand_id
1 'polypeptide(L)' 'MSRGKIPKVGQTVKFVPEYCMMQKVHSGMVVSVEGKKVRIEAIDLKVW' A
#
# COMPACT_ATOMS: atom_id res chain seq x y z
N MET A 1 -11.45 -12.78 -8.63
CA MET A 1 -10.35 -11.80 -8.46
C MET A 1 -10.96 -10.43 -8.18
N SER A 2 -11.05 -10.03 -6.91
CA SER A 2 -11.62 -8.74 -6.56
C SER A 2 -10.64 -7.62 -6.93
N ARG A 3 -11.04 -6.74 -7.84
CA ARG A 3 -10.37 -5.44 -8.05
C ARG A 3 -10.34 -4.74 -6.70
N GLY A 4 -9.13 -4.46 -6.18
CA GLY A 4 -8.96 -3.83 -4.87
C GLY A 4 -9.76 -2.53 -4.77
N LYS A 5 -10.36 -2.26 -3.61
CA LYS A 5 -11.00 -0.97 -3.31
C LYS A 5 -9.93 0.08 -3.05
N ILE A 6 -10.23 1.34 -3.38
CA ILE A 6 -9.36 2.45 -2.98
C ILE A 6 -9.38 2.53 -1.44
N PRO A 7 -8.21 2.43 -0.77
CA PRO A 7 -8.13 2.52 0.68
C PRO A 7 -8.41 3.95 1.16
N LYS A 8 -8.81 4.10 2.42
CA LYS A 8 -9.10 5.39 3.05
C LYS A 8 -7.87 5.94 3.77
N VAL A 9 -7.83 7.27 3.96
CA VAL A 9 -6.85 7.93 4.83
C VAL A 9 -6.87 7.30 6.23
N GLY A 10 -5.68 7.07 6.80
CA GLY A 10 -5.49 6.42 8.09
C GLY A 10 -5.50 4.88 8.05
N GLN A 11 -5.74 4.27 6.90
CA GLN A 11 -5.63 2.81 6.76
C GLN A 11 -4.18 2.39 6.54
N THR A 12 -3.78 1.31 7.21
CA THR A 12 -2.57 0.56 6.88
C THR A 12 -2.86 -0.36 5.70
N VAL A 13 -2.00 -0.32 4.69
CA VAL A 13 -2.09 -1.18 3.50
C VAL A 13 -0.85 -2.06 3.39
N LYS A 14 -1.02 -3.22 2.77
CA LYS A 14 0.05 -4.16 2.47
C LYS A 14 0.27 -4.19 0.96
N PHE A 15 1.52 -4.09 0.53
CA PHE A 15 1.90 -4.25 -0.86
C PHE A 15 1.96 -5.73 -1.21
N VAL A 16 1.37 -6.07 -2.35
CA VAL A 16 1.37 -7.42 -2.91
C VAL A 16 2.71 -7.61 -3.64
N PRO A 17 3.60 -8.53 -3.22
CA PRO A 17 4.96 -8.67 -3.74
C PRO A 17 5.00 -8.83 -5.26
N GLU A 18 4.04 -9.55 -5.83
CA GLU A 18 3.92 -9.83 -7.27
C GLU A 18 3.71 -8.56 -8.11
N TYR A 19 3.23 -7.47 -7.48
CA TYR A 19 2.98 -6.18 -8.13
C TYR A 19 3.89 -5.07 -7.60
N CYS A 20 4.89 -5.39 -6.77
CA CYS A 20 5.79 -4.43 -6.17
C CYS A 20 7.22 -4.60 -6.73
N MET A 21 7.81 -3.52 -7.21
CA MET A 21 9.17 -3.52 -7.78
C MET A 21 10.25 -4.05 -6.82
N MET A 22 10.02 -3.93 -5.51
CA MET A 22 10.96 -4.37 -4.47
C MET A 22 10.92 -5.88 -4.20
N GLN A 23 9.96 -6.63 -4.79
CA GLN A 23 9.81 -8.09 -4.66
C GLN A 23 9.77 -8.61 -3.21
N LYS A 24 9.40 -7.75 -2.26
CA LYS A 24 9.26 -8.05 -0.83
C LYS A 24 7.92 -7.55 -0.31
N VAL A 25 7.50 -8.08 0.83
CA VAL A 25 6.30 -7.60 1.51
C VAL A 25 6.61 -6.27 2.20
N HIS A 26 5.82 -5.27 1.86
CA HIS A 26 5.85 -3.96 2.49
C HIS A 26 4.50 -3.62 3.10
N SER A 27 4.52 -2.78 4.13
CA SER A 27 3.32 -2.12 4.64
C SER A 27 3.54 -0.62 4.75
N GLY A 28 2.49 0.16 4.55
CA GLY A 28 2.55 1.61 4.74
C GLY A 28 1.18 2.16 5.11
N MET A 29 1.16 3.44 5.47
CA MET A 29 -0.05 4.13 5.90
C MET A 29 -0.54 5.08 4.81
N VAL A 30 -1.84 5.09 4.55
CA VAL A 30 -2.44 6.02 3.60
C VAL A 30 -2.58 7.40 4.26
N VAL A 31 -1.89 8.40 3.70
CA VAL A 31 -1.90 9.78 4.24
C VAL A 31 -2.75 10.73 3.39
N SER A 32 -2.96 10.43 2.10
CA SER A 32 -3.90 11.18 1.26
C SER A 32 -4.50 10.32 0.14
N VAL A 33 -5.71 10.69 -0.28
CA VAL A 33 -6.44 10.07 -1.40
C VAL A 33 -7.08 11.16 -2.25
N GLU A 34 -6.70 11.21 -3.53
CA GLU A 34 -7.24 12.17 -4.51
C GLU A 34 -7.72 11.40 -5.74
N GLY A 35 -9.04 11.14 -5.81
CA GLY A 35 -9.62 10.31 -6.86
C GLY A 35 -9.03 8.90 -6.84
N LYS A 36 -8.20 8.56 -7.84
CA LYS A 36 -7.50 7.26 -7.95
C LYS A 36 -6.02 7.32 -7.54
N LYS A 37 -5.53 8.48 -7.10
CA LYS A 37 -4.16 8.65 -6.61
C LYS A 37 -4.16 8.48 -5.10
N VAL A 38 -3.29 7.61 -4.60
CA VAL A 38 -3.14 7.32 -3.16
C VAL A 38 -1.69 7.61 -2.77
N ARG A 39 -1.50 8.44 -1.75
CA ARG A 39 -0.18 8.66 -1.15
C ARG A 39 -0.02 7.74 0.06
N ILE A 40 1.02 6.92 0.02
CA ILE A 40 1.37 6.00 1.10
C ILE A 40 2.70 6.44 1.68
N GLU A 41 2.76 6.60 3.00
CA GLU A 41 3.97 6.96 3.74
C GLU A 41 4.30 5.92 4.81
N ALA A 42 5.42 6.11 5.51
CA ALA A 42 5.95 5.19 6.51
C ALA A 42 6.00 3.75 5.99
N ILE A 43 6.56 3.58 4.78
CA ILE A 43 6.68 2.26 4.15
C ILE A 43 7.76 1.47 4.88
N ASP A 44 7.32 0.45 5.60
CA ASP A 44 8.17 -0.51 6.28
C ASP A 44 8.53 -1.68 5.35
N LEU A 45 9.77 -2.14 5.48
CA LEU A 45 10.28 -3.36 4.85
C LEU A 45 10.16 -4.47 5.89
N LYS A 46 9.15 -5.35 5.74
CA LYS A 46 9.13 -6.55 6.57
C LYS A 46 10.21 -7.51 6.09
N VAL A 47 11.32 -7.56 6.82
CA VAL A 47 12.36 -8.57 6.68
C VAL A 47 12.12 -9.62 7.76
N TRP A 48 11.98 -10.88 7.33
CA TRP A 48 12.00 -12.06 8.18
C TRP A 48 13.03 -13.03 7.62
#